data_AF-W4QDT5-F1
#
_entry.id   AF-W4QDT5-F1
#
_cell.length_a   1.000
_cell.length_b   1.000
_cell.length_c   1.000
_cell.angle_alpha   90.00
_cell.angle_beta   90.00
_cell.angle_gamma   90.00
#
_symmetry.space_group_name_H-M   'P 1'
#
loop_
_entity.id
_entity.type
_entity.pdbx_description
1 polymer ?
#
loop_
_entity_poly.entity_id
_entity_poly.type
_entity_poly.pdbx_seq_one_letter_code
_entity_poly.pdbx_strand_id
1 'polypeptide(L)'
;MFNWFKTDTEIKRDEYWKLYERLQDAKNDHDRIVRDAESAYSSYRNAVPFLSENVIPSNDFTPARRRLNDDFNQYLNDEKAKRTDLVRAINRAYDQYLHYRNQAIREEQEAKK
;
A
#
# COMPACT_ATOMS: atom_id res chain seq x y z
N MET A 1 27.58 -8.26 1.12
CA MET A 1 28.93 -7.94 1.68
C MET A 1 28.70 -7.04 2.88
N PHE A 2 28.98 -7.33 4.15
CA PHE A 2 29.70 -8.38 4.87
C PHE A 2 28.94 -8.62 6.19
N ASN A 3 28.36 -9.80 6.40
CA ASN A 3 27.75 -10.21 7.68
C ASN A 3 28.75 -10.95 8.59
N TRP A 4 30.06 -10.83 8.35
CA TRP A 4 31.08 -11.64 9.02
C TRP A 4 31.22 -11.39 10.53
N PHE A 5 30.64 -10.30 11.05
CA PHE A 5 30.71 -9.91 12.46
C PHE A 5 29.34 -9.82 13.14
N LYS A 6 28.25 -10.22 12.46
CA LYS A 6 26.88 -10.13 13.00
C LYS A 6 26.34 -11.49 13.38
N THR A 7 25.62 -11.57 14.49
CA THR A 7 24.88 -12.79 14.83
C THR A 7 23.69 -12.98 13.89
N ASP A 8 23.21 -14.22 13.73
CA ASP A 8 22.00 -14.50 12.94
C ASP A 8 20.81 -13.65 13.41
N THR A 9 20.72 -13.39 14.70
CA THR A 9 19.70 -12.54 15.32
C THR A 9 19.81 -11.09 14.86
N GLU A 10 21.02 -10.53 14.79
CA GLU A 10 21.26 -9.18 14.29
C GLU A 10 20.97 -9.06 12.79
N ILE A 11 21.27 -10.10 12.01
CA ILE A 11 20.95 -10.17 10.59
C ILE A 11 19.42 -10.12 10.41
N LYS A 12 18.69 -10.98 11.13
CA LYS A 12 17.22 -11.01 11.06
C LYS A 12 16.60 -9.69 11.51
N ARG A 13 17.09 -9.08 12.59
CA ARG A 13 16.66 -7.75 13.03
C ARG A 13 16.76 -6.74 11.88
N ASP A 14 17.92 -6.66 11.22
CA ASP A 14 18.15 -5.70 10.15
C ASP A 14 17.32 -6.00 8.90
N GLU A 15 17.07 -7.27 8.60
CA GLU A 15 16.19 -7.69 7.50
C GLU A 15 14.74 -7.29 7.75
N TYR A 16 14.21 -7.53 8.96
CA TYR A 16 12.86 -7.11 9.32
C TYR A 16 12.70 -5.60 9.37
N TRP A 17 13.73 -4.87 9.80
CA TRP A 17 13.74 -3.40 9.72
C TRP A 17 13.64 -2.92 8.27
N LYS A 18 14.48 -3.46 7.37
CA LYS A 18 14.42 -3.12 5.93
C LYS A 18 13.09 -3.50 5.30
N LEU A 19 12.51 -4.62 5.71
CA LEU A 19 11.19 -5.03 5.24
C LEU A 19 10.11 -4.04 5.69
N TYR A 20 10.15 -3.62 6.96
CA TYR A 20 9.25 -2.60 7.49
C TYR A 20 9.34 -1.29 6.69
N GLU A 21 10.54 -0.78 6.45
CA GLU A 21 10.77 0.44 5.64
C GLU A 21 10.20 0.29 4.23
N ARG A 22 10.51 -0.81 3.54
CA ARG A 22 9.99 -1.07 2.18
C ARG A 22 8.48 -1.14 2.13
N LEU A 23 7.85 -1.76 3.13
CA LEU A 23 6.38 -1.82 3.20
C LEU A 23 5.78 -0.45 3.49
N GLN A 24 6.45 0.38 4.30
CA GLN A 24 6.03 1.76 4.56
C GLN A 24 6.09 2.62 3.29
N ASP A 25 7.15 2.49 2.51
CA ASP A 25 7.29 3.15 1.22
C ASP A 25 6.21 2.69 0.23
N ALA A 26 6.00 1.38 0.11
CA ALA A 26 4.94 0.83 -0.74
C ALA A 26 3.55 1.33 -0.35
N LYS A 27 3.26 1.47 0.95
CA LYS A 27 2.01 2.06 1.43
C LYS A 27 1.90 3.55 1.06
N ASN A 28 2.99 4.31 1.16
CA ASN A 28 2.98 5.72 0.81
C ASN A 28 2.76 5.93 -0.69
N ASP A 29 3.39 5.10 -1.52
CA ASP A 29 3.17 5.09 -2.97
C ASP A 29 1.73 4.69 -3.33
N HIS A 30 1.19 3.67 -2.66
CA HIS A 30 -0.22 3.26 -2.81
C HIS A 30 -1.18 4.40 -2.47
N ASP A 31 -1.00 5.03 -1.30
CA ASP A 31 -1.82 6.16 -0.84
C ASP A 31 -1.74 7.35 -1.82
N ARG A 32 -0.57 7.61 -2.42
CA ARG A 32 -0.41 8.64 -3.46
C ARG A 32 -1.21 8.29 -4.71
N ILE A 33 -1.02 7.08 -5.25
CA ILE A 33 -1.68 6.65 -6.50
C ILE A 33 -3.20 6.66 -6.36
N VAL A 34 -3.74 6.15 -5.24
CA VAL A 34 -5.18 6.17 -4.98
C VAL A 34 -5.71 7.61 -4.92
N ARG A 35 -5.01 8.51 -4.23
CA ARG A 35 -5.40 9.92 -4.15
C ARG A 35 -5.39 10.60 -5.52
N ASP A 36 -4.36 10.35 -6.32
CA ASP A 36 -4.24 10.91 -7.67
C ASP A 36 -5.37 10.40 -8.58
N ALA A 37 -5.71 9.11 -8.49
CA ALA A 37 -6.82 8.51 -9.20
C ALA A 37 -8.18 9.09 -8.78
N GLU A 38 -8.43 9.26 -7.48
CA GLU A 38 -9.64 9.90 -6.97
C GLU A 38 -9.76 11.36 -7.42
N SER A 39 -8.66 12.11 -7.39
CA SER A 39 -8.60 13.50 -7.86
C SER A 39 -8.90 13.62 -9.35
N ALA A 40 -8.27 12.76 -10.17
CA ALA A 40 -8.52 12.71 -11.61
C ALA A 40 -9.97 12.34 -11.92
N TYR A 41 -10.53 11.34 -11.22
CA TYR A 41 -11.92 10.92 -11.41
C TYR A 41 -12.92 11.99 -10.98
N SER A 42 -12.69 12.67 -9.85
CA SER A 42 -13.50 13.81 -9.40
C SER A 42 -13.48 14.94 -10.43
N SER A 43 -12.29 15.29 -10.93
CA SER A 43 -12.12 16.34 -11.95
C SER A 43 -12.86 15.98 -13.24
N TYR A 44 -12.73 14.73 -13.69
CA TYR A 44 -13.49 14.18 -14.81
C TYR A 44 -15.00 14.29 -14.58
N ARG A 45 -15.51 13.82 -13.45
CA ARG A 45 -16.95 13.85 -13.11
C ARG A 45 -17.51 15.27 -13.13
N ASN A 46 -16.75 16.26 -12.67
CA ASN A 46 -17.14 17.67 -12.67
C ASN A 46 -17.10 18.30 -14.07
N ALA A 47 -16.19 17.84 -14.93
CA ALA A 47 -16.04 18.35 -16.29
C ALA A 47 -17.06 17.77 -17.28
N VAL A 48 -17.63 16.59 -17.00
CA VAL A 48 -18.56 15.95 -17.94
C VAL A 48 -19.92 16.68 -17.94
N PRO A 49 -20.34 17.22 -19.10
CA PRO A 49 -21.65 17.84 -19.21
C PRO A 49 -22.78 16.81 -19.08
N PHE A 50 -23.96 17.29 -18.68
CA PHE A 50 -25.18 16.49 -18.78
C PHE A 50 -25.49 16.23 -20.26
N LEU A 51 -25.65 14.95 -20.63
CA LEU A 51 -26.02 14.51 -21.96
C LEU A 51 -27.37 13.81 -21.87
N SER A 52 -28.31 14.19 -22.74
CA SER A 52 -29.62 13.54 -22.82
C SER A 52 -29.47 12.12 -23.37
N GLU A 53 -29.94 11.13 -22.64
CA GLU A 53 -29.86 9.71 -23.04
C GLU A 53 -30.70 9.37 -24.29
N ASN A 54 -31.58 10.29 -24.72
CA ASN A 54 -32.51 10.07 -25.83
C ASN A 54 -32.00 10.62 -27.17
N VAL A 55 -30.80 11.21 -27.22
CA VAL A 55 -30.25 11.88 -28.42
C VAL A 55 -28.98 11.18 -28.87
N ILE A 56 -28.90 10.78 -30.14
CA ILE A 56 -27.68 10.18 -30.72
C ILE A 56 -26.54 11.23 -30.73
N PRO A 57 -25.30 10.89 -30.32
CA PRO A 57 -24.79 9.57 -29.93
C PRO A 57 -24.79 9.29 -28.41
N SER A 58 -25.48 10.12 -27.62
CA SER A 58 -25.48 10.06 -26.15
C SER A 58 -26.15 8.79 -25.60
N ASN A 59 -27.05 8.17 -26.38
CA ASN A 59 -27.70 6.90 -26.06
C ASN A 59 -26.72 5.73 -25.94
N ASP A 60 -25.63 5.72 -26.73
CA ASP A 60 -24.59 4.68 -26.67
C ASP A 60 -23.46 5.10 -25.73
N PHE A 61 -23.11 6.39 -25.74
CA PHE A 61 -22.03 6.93 -24.92
C PHE A 61 -22.35 6.92 -23.42
N THR A 62 -23.58 7.29 -23.02
CA THR A 62 -23.93 7.44 -21.59
C THR A 62 -23.92 6.11 -20.82
N PRO A 63 -24.50 5.02 -21.34
CA PRO A 63 -24.42 3.71 -20.68
C PRO A 63 -22.99 3.18 -20.58
N ALA A 64 -22.20 3.28 -21.66
CA ALA A 64 -20.80 2.86 -21.65
C ALA A 64 -19.98 3.65 -20.61
N ARG A 65 -20.20 4.97 -20.55
CA ARG A 65 -19.58 5.84 -19.54
C ARG A 65 -19.95 5.46 -18.11
N ARG A 66 -21.23 5.15 -17.84
CA ARG A 66 -21.68 4.70 -16.52
C ARG A 66 -20.98 3.41 -16.11
N ARG A 67 -20.95 2.42 -17.01
CA ARG A 67 -20.28 1.14 -16.76
C ARG A 67 -18.80 1.33 -16.41
N LEU A 68 -18.07 2.14 -17.18
CA LEU A 68 -16.66 2.42 -16.88
C LEU A 68 -16.46 3.13 -15.54
N ASN A 69 -17.36 4.04 -15.17
CA ASN A 69 -17.31 4.68 -13.85
C ASN A 69 -17.54 3.66 -12.73
N ASP A 70 -18.50 2.76 -12.89
CA ASP A 70 -18.81 1.73 -11.90
C ASP A 70 -17.63 0.76 -11.74
N ASP A 71 -17.07 0.27 -12.86
CA ASP A 71 -15.88 -0.58 -12.89
C ASP A 71 -14.68 0.11 -12.19
N PHE A 72 -14.48 1.40 -12.46
CA PHE A 72 -13.42 2.19 -11.83
C PHE A 72 -13.63 2.35 -10.31
N ASN A 73 -14.86 2.64 -9.87
CA ASN A 73 -15.17 2.75 -8.45
C ASN A 73 -15.00 1.42 -7.72
N GLN A 74 -15.36 0.31 -8.36
CA GLN A 74 -15.13 -1.03 -7.82
C GLN A 74 -13.63 -1.28 -7.64
N TYR A 75 -12.82 -0.99 -8.67
CA TYR A 75 -11.37 -1.13 -8.59
C TYR A 75 -10.75 -0.29 -7.46
N LEU A 76 -11.18 0.97 -7.31
CA LEU A 76 -10.70 1.83 -6.21
C LEU A 76 -11.07 1.26 -4.83
N ASN A 77 -12.25 0.68 -4.69
CA ASN A 77 -12.68 0.06 -3.43
C ASN A 77 -11.83 -1.19 -3.11
N ASP A 78 -11.53 -2.02 -4.10
CA ASP A 78 -10.66 -3.19 -3.96
C ASP A 78 -9.23 -2.77 -3.57
N GLU A 79 -8.71 -1.69 -4.18
CA GLU A 79 -7.39 -1.14 -3.82
C GLU A 79 -7.36 -0.60 -2.39
N LYS A 80 -8.43 0.08 -1.94
CA LYS A 80 -8.55 0.51 -0.54
C LYS A 80 -8.56 -0.67 0.43
N ALA A 81 -9.12 -1.81 0.04
CA ALA A 81 -9.07 -3.03 0.86
C ALA A 81 -7.63 -3.56 0.99
N LYS A 82 -6.85 -3.59 -0.11
CA LYS A 82 -5.44 -4.04 -0.11
C LYS A 82 -4.54 -3.18 0.79
N ARG A 83 -4.85 -1.89 0.94
CA ARG A 83 -4.16 -1.00 1.89
C ARG A 83 -4.20 -1.55 3.32
N THR A 84 -5.30 -2.17 3.72
CA THR A 84 -5.42 -2.80 5.06
C THR A 84 -4.42 -3.93 5.23
N ASP A 85 -4.20 -4.74 4.19
CA ASP A 85 -3.23 -5.83 4.23
C ASP A 85 -1.79 -5.31 4.28
N LEU A 86 -1.49 -4.20 3.59
CA LEU A 86 -0.20 -3.50 3.73
C LEU A 86 0.03 -3.05 5.18
N VAL A 87 -0.96 -2.41 5.82
CA VAL A 87 -0.86 -1.99 7.23
C VAL A 87 -0.61 -3.19 8.16
N ARG A 88 -1.32 -4.30 7.94
CA ARG A 88 -1.09 -5.53 8.72
C ARG A 88 0.33 -6.07 8.53
N ALA A 89 0.83 -6.07 7.29
CA ALA A 89 2.18 -6.52 6.99
C ALA A 89 3.25 -5.63 7.63
N ILE A 90 3.07 -4.30 7.59
CA ILE A 90 3.95 -3.31 8.24
C ILE A 90 4.05 -3.61 9.74
N ASN A 91 2.91 -3.75 10.42
CA ASN A 91 2.88 -4.01 11.86
C ASN A 91 3.60 -5.32 12.19
N ARG A 92 3.33 -6.40 11.44
CA ARG A 92 3.98 -7.70 11.65
C ARG A 92 5.50 -7.63 11.42
N ALA A 93 5.96 -6.90 10.41
CA ALA A 93 7.38 -6.72 10.16
C ALA A 93 8.06 -5.97 11.32
N TYR A 94 7.40 -4.93 11.83
CA TYR A 94 7.90 -4.17 12.97
C TYR A 94 7.93 -4.99 14.26
N ASP A 95 6.89 -5.79 14.53
CA ASP A 95 6.85 -6.69 15.69
C ASP A 95 8.00 -7.72 15.67
N GLN A 96 8.28 -8.29 14.49
CA GLN A 96 9.42 -9.20 14.31
C GLN A 96 10.76 -8.48 14.48
N TYR A 97 10.90 -7.27 13.96
CA TYR A 97 12.07 -6.44 14.22
C TYR A 97 12.29 -6.23 15.73
N LEU A 98 11.24 -5.88 16.49
CA LEU A 98 11.33 -5.70 17.93
C LEU A 98 11.71 -7.00 18.65
N HIS A 99 11.17 -8.13 18.21
CA HIS A 99 11.51 -9.45 18.74
C HIS A 99 13.01 -9.74 18.62
N TYR A 100 13.56 -9.65 17.40
CA TYR A 100 14.98 -9.92 17.16
C TYR A 100 15.89 -8.86 17.79
N ARG A 101 15.45 -7.60 17.85
CA ARG A 101 16.18 -6.55 18.58
C ARG A 101 16.33 -6.91 20.06
N ASN A 102 15.26 -7.33 20.72
CA ASN A 102 15.28 -7.71 22.13
C ASN A 102 16.06 -9.00 22.37
N GLN A 103 16.07 -9.91 21.40
CA GLN A 103 16.89 -11.11 21.46
C GLN A 103 18.39 -10.77 21.36
N ALA A 104 18.79 -9.92 20.41
CA ALA A 104 20.19 -9.50 20.25
C ALA A 104 20.74 -8.82 21.52
N ILE A 105 19.91 -7.99 22.19
CA ILE A 105 20.28 -7.34 23.45
C ILE A 105 20.54 -8.39 24.56
N ARG A 106 19.72 -9.46 24.62
CA ARG A 106 19.91 -10.53 25.60
C ARG A 106 21.17 -11.35 25.32
N GLU A 107 21.41 -11.71 24.05
CA GLU A 107 22.63 -12.39 23.62
C GLU A 107 23.89 -11.59 23.99
N GLU A 108 23.87 -10.27 23.78
CA GLU A 108 24.99 -9.40 24.14
C GLU A 108 25.21 -9.31 25.65
N GLN A 109 24.13 -9.31 26.46
CA GLN A 109 24.23 -9.32 27.91
C GLN A 109 24.77 -10.65 28.45
N GLU A 110 24.40 -11.77 27.85
CA GLU A 110 24.90 -13.10 28.21
C GLU A 110 26.37 -13.27 27.83
N ALA A 111 26.79 -12.79 26.66
CA ALA A 111 28.19 -12.85 26.21
C ALA A 111 29.16 -11.99 27.05
N LYS A 112 28.64 -11.02 27.81
CA LYS A 112 29.41 -10.14 28.70
C LYS A 112 29.50 -10.65 30.15
N LYS A 113 28.82 -11.75 30.49
CA LYS A 113 28.90 -12.41 31.81
C LYS A 113 29.96 -13.50 31.80
#